data_AF-A0A9E1Y4D1-F1
#
_entry.id   AF-A0A9E1Y4D1-F1
#
_cell.length_a   1.000
_cell.length_b   1.000
_cell.length_c   1.000
_cell.angle_alpha   90.00
_cell.angle_beta   90.00
_cell.angle_gamma   90.00
#
_symmetry.space_group_name_H-M   'P 1'
#
loop_
_entity.id
_entity.type
_entity.pdbx_description
1 polymer ?
#
loop_
_entity_poly.entity_id
_entity_poly.type
_entity_poly.pdbx_seq_one_letter_code
_entity_poly.pdbx_strand_id
1 'polypeptide(L)'
;LGDAVLELVVTHRLYHQFPGVDEGRLSRFRAQLVRKESLASKARELGVGRHLILGPGERQSGGWERDSILADSLEAILGAIYLEAGLQTVTELITDWFEDQFNRLDARRVIKDSKTALQEFLQAEGMPLPTYALLQTTGLGHQQRFTVTCTCQLLATPAVAEGDSIKQAEQKAAETCLAQLHREKPNG
;
A
#
# COMPACT_ATOMS: atom_id res chain seq x y z
N LEU A 1 11.24 -20.41 0.83
CA LEU A 1 12.28 -20.11 -0.18
C LEU A 1 11.75 -19.18 -1.25
N GLY A 2 10.73 -19.59 -2.01
CA GLY A 2 10.17 -18.74 -3.07
C GLY A 2 9.59 -17.42 -2.58
N ASP A 3 8.89 -17.41 -1.44
CA ASP A 3 8.48 -16.17 -0.77
C ASP A 3 9.66 -15.23 -0.50
N ALA A 4 10.70 -15.71 0.18
CA ALA A 4 11.92 -14.91 0.43
C ALA A 4 12.61 -14.40 -0.86
N VAL A 5 12.63 -15.19 -1.93
CA VAL A 5 13.13 -14.76 -3.25
C VAL A 5 12.26 -13.66 -3.82
N LEU A 6 10.94 -13.82 -3.77
CA LEU A 6 9.98 -12.82 -4.21
C LEU A 6 10.12 -11.52 -3.42
N GLU A 7 10.18 -11.59 -2.09
CA GLU A 7 10.37 -10.44 -1.22
C GLU A 7 11.66 -9.68 -1.54
N LEU A 8 12.76 -10.41 -1.76
CA LEU A 8 14.05 -9.83 -2.12
C LEU A 8 13.97 -9.08 -3.45
N VAL A 9 13.45 -9.73 -4.49
CA VAL A 9 13.36 -9.14 -5.83
C VAL A 9 12.44 -7.93 -5.84
N VAL A 10 11.27 -8.04 -5.21
CA VAL A 10 10.32 -6.93 -5.10
C VAL A 10 10.92 -5.76 -4.33
N THR A 11 11.57 -6.02 -3.18
CA THR A 11 12.24 -4.98 -2.39
C THR A 11 13.31 -4.28 -3.22
N HIS A 12 14.17 -5.05 -3.89
CA HIS A 12 15.24 -4.52 -4.72
C HIS A 12 14.69 -3.62 -5.84
N ARG A 13 13.65 -4.07 -6.54
CA ARG A 13 13.01 -3.29 -7.59
C ARG A 13 12.37 -2.00 -7.06
N LEU A 14 11.65 -2.06 -5.94
CA LEU A 14 11.03 -0.87 -5.31
C LEU A 14 12.08 0.17 -4.91
N TYR A 15 13.18 -0.27 -4.32
CA TYR A 15 14.28 0.60 -3.90
C TYR A 15 14.85 1.39 -5.08
N HIS A 16 15.03 0.74 -6.23
CA HIS A 16 15.54 1.39 -7.44
C HIS A 16 14.49 2.22 -8.18
N GLN A 17 13.22 1.81 -8.18
CA GLN A 17 12.15 2.53 -8.87
C GLN A 17 11.76 3.84 -8.15
N PHE A 18 11.89 3.89 -6.82
CA PHE A 18 11.47 5.03 -6.01
C PHE A 18 12.61 5.60 -5.15
N PRO A 19 13.66 6.17 -5.78
CA PRO A 19 14.77 6.77 -5.04
C PRO A 19 14.27 7.96 -4.21
N GLY A 20 14.40 7.86 -2.88
CA GLY A 20 13.97 8.91 -1.95
C GLY A 20 12.62 8.69 -1.27
N VAL A 21 11.94 7.57 -1.54
CA VAL A 21 10.79 7.13 -0.73
C VAL A 21 11.28 6.47 0.56
N ASP A 22 10.63 6.75 1.69
CA ASP A 22 11.00 6.18 2.99
C ASP A 22 10.71 4.67 3.10
N GLU A 23 11.49 3.97 3.94
CA GLU A 23 11.40 2.51 4.13
C GLU A 23 10.00 2.04 4.53
N GLY A 24 9.29 2.82 5.34
CA GLY A 24 7.92 2.48 5.75
C GLY A 24 6.97 2.39 4.56
N ARG A 25 7.12 3.28 3.56
CA ARG A 25 6.35 3.23 2.32
C ARG A 25 6.79 2.13 1.38
N LEU A 26 8.09 1.92 1.21
CA LEU A 26 8.61 0.81 0.40
C LEU A 26 8.10 -0.54 0.95
N SER A 27 8.08 -0.71 2.27
CA SER A 27 7.52 -1.88 2.94
C SER A 27 6.01 -2.05 2.68
N ARG A 28 5.23 -0.97 2.67
CA ARG A 28 3.79 -1.01 2.31
C ARG A 28 3.58 -1.39 0.84
N PHE A 29 4.37 -0.84 -0.08
CA PHE A 29 4.32 -1.23 -1.48
C PHE A 29 4.68 -2.70 -1.68
N ARG A 30 5.73 -3.18 -1.01
CA ARG A 30 6.09 -4.60 -1.01
C ARG A 30 4.92 -5.44 -0.54
N ALA A 31 4.36 -5.14 0.63
CA ALA A 31 3.21 -5.87 1.18
C ALA A 31 2.01 -5.87 0.23
N GLN A 32 1.74 -4.77 -0.49
CA GLN A 32 0.67 -4.71 -1.48
C GLN A 32 0.94 -5.62 -2.69
N LEU A 33 2.20 -5.71 -3.13
CA LEU A 33 2.61 -6.54 -4.28
C LEU A 33 2.63 -8.03 -3.93
N VAL A 34 3.14 -8.39 -2.74
CA VAL A 34 3.35 -9.78 -2.34
C VAL A 34 2.22 -10.37 -1.49
N ARG A 35 1.13 -9.63 -1.25
CA ARG A 35 -0.03 -10.17 -0.54
C ARG A 35 -0.68 -11.33 -1.29
N LYS A 36 -1.30 -12.23 -0.53
CA LYS A 36 -1.99 -13.43 -1.01
C LYS A 36 -2.94 -13.16 -2.19
N GLU A 37 -3.73 -12.10 -2.16
CA GLU A 37 -4.68 -11.83 -3.25
C GLU A 37 -3.96 -11.46 -4.56
N SER A 38 -2.85 -10.72 -4.48
CA SER A 38 -2.03 -10.36 -5.64
C SER A 38 -1.37 -11.60 -6.25
N LEU A 39 -0.81 -12.48 -5.40
CA LEU A 39 -0.19 -13.73 -5.83
C LEU A 39 -1.20 -14.70 -6.43
N ALA A 40 -2.35 -14.87 -5.78
CA ALA A 40 -3.42 -15.72 -6.28
C ALA A 40 -3.95 -15.22 -7.64
N SER A 41 -4.11 -13.90 -7.81
CA SER A 41 -4.48 -13.31 -9.09
C SER A 41 -3.46 -13.64 -10.18
N LYS A 42 -2.15 -13.50 -9.89
CA LYS A 42 -1.09 -13.81 -10.86
C LYS A 42 -1.03 -15.31 -11.17
N ALA A 43 -1.20 -16.17 -10.17
CA ALA A 43 -1.28 -17.62 -10.35
C ALA A 43 -2.44 -18.03 -11.25
N ARG A 44 -3.61 -17.37 -11.16
CA ARG A 44 -4.74 -17.61 -12.07
C ARG A 44 -4.42 -17.20 -13.50
N GLU A 45 -3.82 -16.03 -13.69
CA GLU A 45 -3.39 -15.53 -15.00
C GLU A 45 -2.42 -16.49 -15.70
N LEU A 46 -1.47 -17.04 -14.94
CA LEU A 46 -0.52 -18.06 -15.41
C LEU A 46 -1.15 -19.45 -15.57
N GLY A 47 -2.40 -19.63 -15.13
CA GLY A 47 -3.12 -20.90 -15.18
C GLY A 47 -2.55 -21.96 -14.23
N VAL A 48 -1.92 -21.58 -13.12
CA VAL A 48 -1.28 -22.52 -12.16
C VAL A 48 -2.28 -23.57 -11.66
N GLY A 49 -3.50 -23.15 -11.32
CA GLY A 49 -4.53 -24.03 -10.75
C GLY A 49 -4.81 -25.30 -11.56
N ARG A 50 -4.75 -25.21 -12.91
CA ARG A 50 -5.03 -26.36 -13.79
C ARG A 50 -3.94 -27.44 -13.77
N HIS A 51 -2.75 -27.09 -13.27
CA HIS A 51 -1.60 -27.97 -13.18
C HIS A 51 -1.40 -28.56 -11.77
N LEU A 52 -2.20 -28.14 -10.79
CA LEU A 52 -2.06 -28.61 -9.42
C LEU A 52 -2.54 -30.06 -9.27
N ILE A 53 -1.71 -30.86 -8.61
CA ILE A 53 -2.07 -32.20 -8.17
C ILE A 53 -2.69 -32.06 -6.78
N LEU A 54 -4.01 -32.22 -6.72
CA LEU A 54 -4.78 -32.09 -5.48
C LEU A 54 -5.37 -33.44 -5.08
N GLY A 55 -5.43 -33.69 -3.77
CA GLY A 55 -6.15 -34.84 -3.24
C GLY A 55 -7.64 -34.81 -3.62
N PRO A 56 -8.35 -35.96 -3.64
CA PRO A 56 -9.73 -36.03 -4.14
C PRO A 56 -10.69 -35.04 -3.48
N GLY A 57 -10.63 -34.90 -2.14
CA GLY A 57 -11.49 -33.96 -1.41
C GLY A 57 -11.14 -32.49 -1.66
N GLU A 58 -9.85 -32.16 -1.79
CA GLU A 58 -9.40 -30.80 -2.10
C GLU A 58 -9.80 -30.40 -3.53
N ARG A 59 -9.71 -31.35 -4.47
CA ARG A 59 -10.17 -31.13 -5.84
C ARG A 59 -11.68 -30.93 -5.90
N GLN A 60 -12.45 -31.76 -5.19
CA GLN A 60 -13.91 -31.70 -5.18
C GLN A 60 -14.44 -30.40 -4.53
N SER A 61 -13.71 -29.85 -3.56
CA SER A 61 -14.04 -28.58 -2.91
C SER A 61 -13.53 -27.33 -3.64
N GLY A 62 -12.99 -27.46 -4.86
CA GLY A 62 -12.54 -26.32 -5.66
C GLY A 62 -11.17 -25.76 -5.23
N GLY A 63 -10.31 -26.55 -4.59
CA GLY A 63 -9.00 -26.11 -4.12
C GLY A 63 -8.10 -25.51 -5.21
N TRP A 64 -8.29 -25.90 -6.47
CA TRP A 64 -7.57 -25.36 -7.63
C TRP A 64 -7.88 -23.89 -7.94
N GLU A 65 -8.94 -23.33 -7.35
CA GLU A 65 -9.29 -21.90 -7.42
C GLU A 65 -9.07 -21.16 -6.10
N ARG A 66 -8.67 -21.84 -5.02
CA ARG A 66 -8.54 -21.23 -3.69
C ARG A 66 -7.33 -20.31 -3.63
N ASP A 67 -7.52 -19.07 -3.16
CA ASP A 67 -6.46 -18.05 -3.09
C ASP A 67 -5.22 -18.52 -2.36
N SER A 68 -5.38 -19.19 -1.21
CA SER A 68 -4.26 -19.69 -0.43
C SER A 68 -3.44 -20.72 -1.21
N ILE A 69 -4.10 -21.69 -1.84
CA ILE A 69 -3.42 -22.75 -2.59
C ILE A 69 -2.69 -22.15 -3.79
N LEU A 70 -3.33 -21.22 -4.50
CA LEU A 70 -2.74 -20.57 -5.67
C LEU A 70 -1.54 -19.69 -5.31
N ALA A 71 -1.63 -18.89 -4.25
CA ALA A 71 -0.52 -18.07 -3.77
C ALA A 71 0.67 -18.95 -3.32
N ASP A 72 0.42 -19.93 -2.45
CA ASP A 72 1.46 -20.84 -1.95
C ASP A 72 2.11 -21.63 -3.11
N SER A 73 1.32 -22.01 -4.12
CA SER A 73 1.83 -22.69 -5.31
C SER A 73 2.71 -21.80 -6.18
N LEU A 74 2.36 -20.52 -6.34
CA LEU A 74 3.18 -19.56 -7.09
C LEU A 74 4.53 -19.34 -6.42
N GLU A 75 4.53 -19.18 -5.09
CA GLU A 75 5.77 -19.09 -4.31
C GLU A 75 6.60 -20.38 -4.46
N ALA A 76 5.98 -21.56 -4.38
CA ALA A 76 6.68 -22.82 -4.59
C ALA A 76 7.34 -22.90 -5.99
N ILE A 77 6.64 -22.46 -7.04
CA ILE A 77 7.16 -22.38 -8.41
C ILE A 77 8.36 -21.43 -8.49
N LEU A 78 8.27 -20.24 -7.91
CA LEU A 78 9.39 -19.28 -7.87
C LEU A 78 10.60 -19.88 -7.14
N GLY A 79 10.36 -20.61 -6.05
CA GLY A 79 11.42 -21.34 -5.33
C GLY A 79 12.07 -22.42 -6.18
N ALA A 80 11.29 -23.18 -6.95
CA ALA A 80 11.81 -24.20 -7.86
C ALA A 80 12.64 -23.58 -9.01
N ILE A 81 12.15 -22.50 -9.62
CA ILE A 81 12.88 -21.76 -10.67
C ILE A 81 14.20 -21.21 -10.12
N TYR A 82 14.19 -20.64 -8.91
CA TYR A 82 15.41 -20.18 -8.26
C TYR A 82 16.44 -21.29 -8.07
N LEU A 83 16.00 -22.48 -7.64
CA LEU A 83 16.89 -23.63 -7.43
C LEU A 83 17.46 -24.18 -8.75
N GLU A 84 16.66 -24.20 -9.81
CA GLU A 84 17.05 -24.77 -11.11
C GLU A 84 17.86 -23.78 -11.97
N ALA A 85 17.46 -22.51 -11.99
CA ALA A 85 17.94 -21.51 -12.95
C ALA A 85 18.62 -20.28 -12.30
N GLY A 86 18.70 -20.24 -10.96
CA GLY A 86 19.39 -19.21 -10.21
C GLY A 86 18.64 -17.88 -10.04
N LEU A 87 19.26 -16.97 -9.28
CA LEU A 87 18.65 -15.70 -8.87
C LEU A 87 18.35 -14.76 -10.05
N GLN A 88 19.22 -14.70 -11.05
CA GLN A 88 19.04 -13.80 -12.19
C GLN A 88 17.76 -14.16 -12.96
N THR A 89 17.60 -15.43 -13.34
CA THR A 89 16.45 -15.91 -14.11
C THR A 89 15.13 -15.65 -13.38
N VAL A 90 15.06 -15.97 -12.09
CA VAL A 90 13.83 -15.73 -11.30
C VAL A 90 13.56 -14.23 -11.12
N THR A 91 14.59 -13.39 -11.07
CA THR A 91 14.46 -11.92 -10.99
C THR A 91 13.81 -11.36 -12.25
N GLU A 92 14.28 -11.78 -13.42
CA GLU A 92 13.73 -11.37 -14.72
C GLU A 92 12.25 -11.78 -14.83
N LEU A 93 11.92 -13.02 -14.46
CA LEU A 93 10.53 -13.50 -14.47
C LEU A 93 9.60 -12.75 -13.50
N ILE A 94 10.04 -12.50 -12.26
CA ILE A 94 9.24 -11.73 -11.30
C ILE A 94 9.05 -10.30 -11.79
N THR A 95 10.10 -9.70 -12.38
CA THR A 95 10.04 -8.34 -12.94
C THR A 95 8.97 -8.27 -14.04
N ASP A 96 8.98 -9.21 -14.97
CA ASP A 96 8.01 -9.27 -16.06
C ASP A 96 6.59 -9.57 -15.57
N TRP A 97 6.44 -10.55 -14.68
CA TRP A 97 5.12 -10.95 -14.19
C TRP A 97 4.43 -9.84 -13.39
N PHE A 98 5.20 -9.07 -12.62
CA PHE A 98 4.65 -8.03 -11.75
C PHE A 98 4.72 -6.61 -12.34
N GLU A 99 5.17 -6.47 -13.59
CA GLU A 99 5.39 -5.19 -14.27
C GLU A 99 4.18 -4.25 -14.18
N ASP A 100 2.98 -4.76 -14.51
CA ASP A 100 1.74 -4.00 -14.42
C ASP A 100 1.43 -3.53 -13.00
N GLN A 101 1.69 -4.38 -12.00
CA GLN A 101 1.47 -4.05 -10.60
C GLN A 101 2.45 -2.96 -10.15
N PHE A 102 3.73 -3.04 -10.56
CA PHE A 102 4.72 -2.00 -10.32
C PHE A 102 4.33 -0.67 -10.97
N ASN A 103 3.85 -0.68 -12.21
CA ASN A 103 3.45 0.53 -12.94
C ASN A 103 2.19 1.18 -12.37
N ARG A 104 1.35 0.41 -11.67
CA ARG A 104 0.19 0.93 -10.93
C ARG A 104 0.53 1.51 -9.56
N LEU A 105 1.74 1.26 -9.06
CA LEU A 105 2.20 1.92 -7.84
C LEU A 105 2.43 3.39 -8.12
N ASP A 106 1.61 4.21 -7.50
CA ASP A 106 1.76 5.65 -7.57
C ASP A 106 2.36 6.15 -6.26
N ALA A 107 3.64 6.54 -6.32
CA ALA A 107 4.35 7.19 -5.21
C ALA A 107 3.64 8.45 -4.71
N ARG A 108 2.81 9.09 -5.56
CA ARG A 108 1.96 10.24 -5.22
C ARG A 108 0.58 9.85 -4.71
N ARG A 109 0.13 8.59 -4.77
CA ARG A 109 -1.12 8.16 -4.11
C ARG A 109 -0.89 7.65 -2.70
N VAL A 110 0.32 7.16 -2.42
CA VAL A 110 0.80 6.98 -1.04
C VAL A 110 1.54 8.26 -0.62
N ILE A 111 0.82 9.38 -0.75
CA ILE A 111 1.16 10.60 -0.03
C ILE A 111 1.28 10.19 1.43
N LYS A 112 2.42 10.56 2.01
CA LYS A 112 2.71 10.57 3.44
C LYS A 112 1.38 10.78 4.17
N ASP A 113 0.94 9.82 4.98
CA ASP A 113 -0.28 9.97 5.79
C ASP A 113 -0.18 11.36 6.42
N SER A 114 -0.99 12.29 5.93
CA SER A 114 -0.84 13.71 6.24
C SER A 114 -1.11 13.92 7.73
N LYS A 115 -1.85 13.01 8.38
CA LYS A 115 -1.99 12.97 9.83
C LYS A 115 -0.66 12.60 10.48
N THR A 116 0.04 11.57 10.01
CA THR A 116 1.38 11.21 10.52
C THR A 116 2.39 12.32 10.27
N ALA A 117 2.43 12.89 9.06
CA ALA A 117 3.33 14.00 8.75
C ALA A 117 3.08 15.24 9.62
N LEU A 118 1.81 15.54 9.91
CA LEU A 118 1.43 16.63 10.80
C LEU A 118 1.81 16.33 12.25
N GLN A 119 1.63 15.08 12.71
CA GLN A 119 2.06 14.65 14.04
C GLN A 119 3.58 14.78 14.21
N GLU A 120 4.36 14.28 13.25
CA GLU A 120 5.83 14.41 13.24
C GLU A 120 6.26 15.88 13.29
N PHE A 121 5.63 16.74 12.47
CA PHE A 121 5.90 18.17 12.45
C PHE A 121 5.62 18.82 13.81
N LEU A 122 4.44 18.59 14.39
CA LEU A 122 4.06 19.18 15.68
C LEU A 122 4.95 18.67 16.82
N GLN A 123 5.32 17.38 16.81
CA GLN A 123 6.25 16.83 17.80
C GLN A 123 7.65 17.44 17.69
N ALA A 124 8.15 17.65 16.46
CA ALA A 124 9.43 18.31 16.24
C ALA A 124 9.44 19.77 16.76
N GLU A 125 8.29 20.44 16.73
CA GLU A 125 8.09 21.79 17.28
C GLU A 125 7.78 21.80 18.79
N GLY A 126 7.76 20.64 19.46
CA GLY A 126 7.42 20.53 20.88
C GLY A 126 5.94 20.80 21.19
N MET A 127 5.07 20.68 20.20
CA MET A 127 3.64 20.99 20.28
C MET A 127 2.79 19.73 20.53
N PRO A 128 1.60 19.87 21.12
CA PRO A 128 0.63 18.78 21.23
C PRO A 128 0.18 18.25 19.86
N LEU A 129 -0.27 16.99 19.84
CA LEU A 129 -0.83 16.34 18.66
C LEU A 129 -2.10 17.07 18.15
N PRO A 130 -2.41 16.97 16.84
CA PRO A 130 -3.58 17.64 16.27
C PRO A 130 -4.88 16.90 16.64
N THR A 131 -5.97 17.66 16.79
CA THR A 131 -7.30 17.13 17.11
C THR A 131 -8.19 17.17 15.86
N TYR A 132 -8.94 16.10 15.63
CA TYR A 132 -9.90 15.99 14.52
C TYR A 132 -11.33 15.94 15.04
N ALA A 133 -12.26 16.63 14.37
CA ALA A 133 -13.68 16.56 14.68
C ALA A 133 -14.53 16.49 13.40
N LEU A 134 -15.53 15.61 13.39
CA LEU A 134 -16.53 15.55 12.32
C LEU A 134 -17.51 16.71 12.49
N LEU A 135 -17.56 17.61 11.53
CA LEU A 135 -18.50 18.74 11.51
C LEU A 135 -19.84 18.35 10.91
N GLN A 136 -19.81 17.63 9.78
CA GLN A 136 -21.00 17.39 8.99
C GLN A 136 -20.90 16.08 8.22
N THR A 137 -22.04 15.40 8.09
CA THR A 137 -22.22 14.30 7.14
C THR A 137 -23.38 14.67 6.21
N THR A 138 -23.17 14.58 4.91
CA THR A 138 -24.18 14.84 3.87
C THR A 138 -24.28 13.67 2.91
N GLY A 139 -25.34 13.60 2.12
CA GLY A 139 -25.54 12.56 1.11
C GLY A 139 -26.16 11.26 1.64
N LEU A 140 -26.55 10.38 0.71
CA LEU A 140 -27.23 9.11 1.00
C LEU A 140 -26.38 7.92 0.52
N GLY A 141 -26.25 6.91 1.38
CA GLY A 141 -25.56 5.65 1.06
C GLY A 141 -24.15 5.86 0.51
N HIS A 142 -23.89 5.33 -0.69
CA HIS A 142 -22.60 5.44 -1.39
C HIS A 142 -22.20 6.86 -1.85
N GLN A 143 -23.03 7.88 -1.63
CA GLN A 143 -22.74 9.29 -1.96
C GLN A 143 -22.52 10.14 -0.70
N GLN A 144 -22.23 9.51 0.43
CA GLN A 144 -21.96 10.23 1.66
C GLN A 144 -20.67 11.05 1.56
N ARG A 145 -20.73 12.30 2.02
CA ARG A 145 -19.57 13.16 2.24
C ARG A 145 -19.45 13.54 3.70
N PHE A 146 -18.22 13.53 4.19
CA PHE A 146 -17.86 13.81 5.56
C PHE A 146 -16.98 15.06 5.58
N THR A 147 -17.39 16.08 6.32
CA THR A 147 -16.64 17.31 6.56
C THR A 147 -15.96 17.21 7.92
N VAL A 148 -14.63 17.30 7.95
CA VAL A 148 -13.82 17.16 9.15
C VAL A 148 -12.95 18.40 9.36
N THR A 149 -12.80 18.82 10.61
CA THR A 149 -11.81 19.82 11.03
C THR A 149 -10.54 19.15 11.56
N CYS A 150 -9.41 19.82 11.35
CA CYS A 150 -8.13 19.55 11.98
C CYS A 150 -7.67 20.82 12.71
N THR A 151 -7.46 20.71 14.01
CA THR A 151 -7.03 21.81 14.88
C THR A 151 -5.66 21.50 15.48
N CYS A 152 -4.73 22.44 15.44
CA CYS A 152 -3.46 22.39 16.15
C CYS A 152 -3.13 23.75 16.76
N GLN A 153 -2.31 23.79 17.82
CA GLN A 153 -1.99 25.03 18.54
C GLN A 153 -1.22 26.06 17.71
N LEU A 154 -0.48 25.62 16.69
CA LEU A 154 0.32 26.49 15.84
C LEU A 154 -0.51 27.31 14.84
N LEU A 155 -1.79 26.97 14.62
CA LEU A 155 -2.68 27.68 13.71
C LEU A 155 -3.83 28.32 14.47
N ALA A 156 -4.12 29.58 14.17
CA ALA A 156 -5.26 30.29 14.76
C ALA A 156 -6.61 29.76 14.25
N THR A 157 -6.65 29.32 12.99
CA THR A 157 -7.87 28.81 12.35
C THR A 157 -7.74 27.30 12.05
N PRO A 158 -8.73 26.49 12.45
CA PRO A 158 -8.76 25.07 12.08
C PRO A 158 -8.81 24.89 10.57
N ALA A 159 -8.09 23.88 10.07
CA ALA A 159 -8.22 23.44 8.69
C ALA A 159 -9.50 22.59 8.55
N VAL A 160 -10.25 22.76 7.47
CA VAL A 160 -11.49 22.01 7.21
C VAL A 160 -11.38 21.34 5.86
N ALA A 161 -11.75 20.06 5.76
CA ALA A 161 -11.77 19.34 4.49
C ALA A 161 -12.89 18.31 4.40
N GLU A 162 -13.22 17.96 3.16
CA GLU A 162 -14.27 16.98 2.84
C GLU A 162 -13.72 15.72 2.16
N GLY A 163 -14.29 14.57 2.52
CA GLY A 163 -13.96 13.27 1.91
C GLY A 163 -15.15 12.33 1.83
N ASP A 164 -15.02 11.31 1.01
CA ASP A 164 -16.00 10.23 0.81
C ASP A 164 -15.98 9.21 1.97
N SER A 165 -15.04 9.37 2.90
CA SER A 165 -15.01 8.70 4.20
C SER A 165 -14.41 9.64 5.24
N ILE A 166 -14.71 9.41 6.52
CA ILE A 166 -14.11 10.17 7.65
C ILE A 166 -12.59 10.13 7.55
N LYS A 167 -12.01 8.95 7.30
CA LYS A 167 -10.55 8.79 7.17
C LYS A 167 -9.97 9.66 6.05
N GLN A 168 -10.63 9.74 4.89
CA GLN A 168 -10.17 10.57 3.79
C GLN A 168 -10.32 12.06 4.10
N ALA A 169 -11.41 12.46 4.76
CA ALA A 169 -11.63 13.85 5.19
C ALA A 169 -10.56 14.31 6.20
N GLU A 170 -10.22 13.46 7.17
CA GLU A 170 -9.14 13.71 8.13
C GLU A 170 -7.78 13.90 7.45
N GLN A 171 -7.44 13.05 6.46
CA GLN A 171 -6.19 13.18 5.70
C GLN A 171 -6.09 14.53 5.00
N LYS A 172 -7.14 14.93 4.28
CA LYS A 172 -7.16 16.22 3.56
C LYS A 172 -7.12 17.41 4.53
N ALA A 173 -7.76 17.30 5.69
CA ALA A 173 -7.70 18.34 6.72
C ALA A 173 -6.28 18.48 7.28
N ALA A 174 -5.58 17.36 7.50
CA ALA A 174 -4.18 17.35 7.93
C ALA A 174 -3.22 17.92 6.86
N GLU A 175 -3.46 17.59 5.58
CA GLU A 175 -2.71 18.14 4.44
C GLU A 175 -2.85 19.67 4.37
N THR A 176 -4.08 20.18 4.52
CA THR A 176 -4.37 21.62 4.53
C THR A 176 -3.69 22.31 5.71
N CYS A 177 -3.74 21.70 6.89
CA CYS A 177 -3.08 22.18 8.10
C CYS A 177 -1.55 22.31 7.90
N LEU A 178 -0.91 21.25 7.39
CA LEU A 178 0.53 21.28 7.06
C LEU A 178 0.88 22.37 6.04
N ALA A 179 0.06 22.52 4.99
CA ALA A 179 0.28 23.55 3.98
C ALA A 179 0.18 24.97 4.55
N GLN A 180 -0.71 25.20 5.53
CA GLN A 180 -0.80 26.48 6.24
C GLN A 180 0.42 26.73 7.14
N LEU A 181 0.84 25.73 7.91
CA LEU A 181 2.04 25.81 8.77
C LEU A 181 3.30 26.13 7.97
N HIS A 182 3.44 25.53 6.79
CA HIS A 182 4.57 25.78 5.89
C HIS A 182 4.54 27.19 5.26
N ARG A 183 3.37 27.83 5.16
CA ARG A 183 3.26 29.21 4.64
C ARG A 183 3.56 30.26 5.71
N GLU A 184 3.22 29.98 6.97
CA GLU A 184 3.45 30.90 8.09
C GLU A 184 4.92 30.90 8.56
N LYS A 185 5.69 29.85 8.24
CA LYS A 185 7.15 29.85 8.36
C LYS A 185 7.78 30.20 7.01
N PRO A 186 8.10 31.47 6.70
CA PRO A 186 9.05 31.74 5.63
C PRO A 186 10.39 31.14 6.06
N ASN A 187 10.96 30.28 5.21
CA ASN A 187 12.28 29.65 5.40
C ASN A 187 13.26 30.63 6.06
N GLY A 188 13.66 30.32 7.31
CA GLY A 188 14.84 30.90 7.95
C GLY A 188 16.08 30.15 7.50
#